data_AF-A0AAV9WE96-F1
#
_entry.id   AF-A0AAV9WE96-F1
#
_cell.length_a   1.000
_cell.length_b   1.000
_cell.length_c   1.000
_cell.angle_alpha   90.00
_cell.angle_beta   90.00
_cell.angle_gamma   90.00
#
_symmetry.space_group_name_H-M   'P 1'
#
loop_
_entity.id
_entity.type
_entity.pdbx_description
1 polymer ?
#
loop_
_entity_poly.entity_id
_entity_poly.type
_entity_poly.pdbx_seq_one_letter_code
_entity_poly.pdbx_strand_id
1 'polypeptide(L)'
;MKFTLFAPIAILAASVAALPMSSEPASSLAASGQESVPENFYEQFTKRQVKKSAKEFAISRAERFNATTERIDFLKSIPDETFQKMADNDMKLHQATRALWNETVPDMASLPTELPPPPTGAPRFNGTRRGGRGRFGPGGPGGPGFPGGPGGPGGAKDGERPSIRDFFVRMAEHRGASAETIEKLKSTDESEFTGLRDLNTKDKFVKEATLMGLDSKVTFFNSVPQAIYDELDTLKTKTRSAHEDLRNGKVPTL
;
A
#
# COMPACT_ATOMS: atom_id res chain seq x y z
N MET A 1 -63.31 -10.98 13.23
CA MET A 1 -62.45 -10.03 13.96
C MET A 1 -62.22 -8.81 13.07
N LYS A 2 -62.14 -7.63 13.68
CA LYS A 2 -62.27 -6.30 13.06
C LYS A 2 -61.00 -5.87 12.30
N PHE A 3 -61.23 -5.03 11.29
CA PHE A 3 -60.32 -4.35 10.36
C PHE A 3 -59.14 -3.60 11.01
N THR A 4 -58.03 -3.47 10.26
CA THR A 4 -57.37 -2.17 10.02
C THR A 4 -56.66 -2.15 8.66
N LEU A 5 -57.11 -1.23 7.80
CA LEU A 5 -56.43 -0.76 6.58
C LEU A 5 -55.17 0.03 6.97
N PHE A 6 -54.09 -0.11 6.18
CA PHE A 6 -53.01 0.87 6.12
C PHE A 6 -53.03 1.57 4.76
N ALA A 7 -53.09 2.90 4.80
CA ALA A 7 -53.07 3.80 3.67
C ALA A 7 -51.63 4.02 3.15
N PRO A 8 -51.45 4.34 1.84
CA PRO A 8 -50.14 4.68 1.29
C PRO A 8 -49.77 6.14 1.59
N ILE A 9 -48.52 6.35 2.02
CA ILE A 9 -47.90 7.66 2.23
C ILE A 9 -47.42 8.19 0.86
N ALA A 10 -48.02 9.30 0.42
CA ALA A 10 -47.53 10.09 -0.69
C ALA A 10 -46.32 10.93 -0.24
N ILE A 11 -45.17 10.79 -0.90
CA ILE A 11 -44.00 11.64 -0.68
C ILE A 11 -43.92 12.66 -1.81
N LEU A 12 -43.95 13.94 -1.40
CA LEU A 12 -43.80 15.14 -2.20
C LEU A 12 -42.47 15.15 -2.98
N ALA A 13 -42.55 15.47 -4.27
CA ALA A 13 -41.41 15.88 -5.07
C ALA A 13 -41.03 17.33 -4.72
N ALA A 14 -39.84 17.54 -4.18
CA ALA A 14 -39.25 18.86 -4.00
C ALA A 14 -38.39 19.20 -5.23
N SER A 15 -38.84 20.18 -6.01
CA SER A 15 -38.09 20.78 -7.11
C SER A 15 -36.84 21.50 -6.59
N VAL A 16 -35.66 21.00 -6.93
CA VAL A 16 -34.39 21.71 -6.71
C VAL A 16 -34.15 22.63 -7.90
N ALA A 17 -34.19 23.94 -7.64
CA ALA A 17 -33.84 24.98 -8.59
C ALA A 17 -32.35 24.89 -8.95
N ALA A 18 -32.06 24.89 -10.25
CA ALA A 18 -30.71 24.94 -10.79
C ALA A 18 -30.10 26.32 -10.53
N LEU A 19 -28.96 26.35 -9.82
CA LEU A 19 -28.11 27.54 -9.72
C LEU A 19 -27.23 27.63 -10.98
N PRO A 20 -27.12 28.81 -11.63
CA PRO A 20 -26.22 29.01 -12.76
C PRO A 20 -24.77 29.00 -12.28
N MET A 21 -23.97 28.05 -12.76
CA MET A 21 -22.53 28.03 -12.55
C MET A 21 -21.88 29.14 -13.39
N SER A 22 -21.27 30.10 -12.71
CA SER A 22 -20.38 31.11 -13.28
C SER A 22 -19.18 30.43 -13.95
N SER A 23 -19.12 30.51 -15.26
CA SER A 23 -17.96 30.09 -16.07
C SER A 23 -16.89 31.18 -16.01
N GLU A 24 -15.89 31.01 -15.15
CA GLU A 24 -14.66 31.81 -15.25
C GLU A 24 -13.76 31.25 -16.38
N PRO A 25 -13.18 32.11 -17.24
CA PRO A 25 -12.30 31.67 -18.31
C PRO A 25 -10.96 31.17 -17.75
N ALA A 26 -10.59 29.97 -18.19
CA ALA A 26 -9.31 29.34 -17.90
C ALA A 26 -8.13 30.25 -18.29
N SER A 27 -7.27 30.50 -17.31
CA SER A 27 -5.99 31.19 -17.48
C SER A 27 -5.08 30.34 -18.38
N SER A 28 -4.78 30.84 -19.58
CA SER A 28 -3.86 30.23 -20.53
C SER A 28 -2.42 30.43 -20.05
N LEU A 29 -1.92 29.53 -19.20
CA LEU A 29 -0.49 29.46 -18.92
C LEU A 29 0.24 28.89 -20.15
N ALA A 30 1.08 29.74 -20.72
CA ALA A 30 1.88 29.49 -21.90
C ALA A 30 2.69 28.19 -21.82
N ALA A 31 2.55 27.37 -22.86
CA ALA A 31 3.38 26.23 -23.17
C ALA A 31 4.78 26.70 -23.59
N SER A 32 5.69 26.85 -22.64
CA SER A 32 7.11 27.05 -22.93
C SER A 32 7.88 25.74 -22.68
N GLY A 33 8.38 25.13 -23.75
CA GLY A 33 9.49 24.18 -23.71
C GLY A 33 9.12 22.71 -23.63
N GLN A 34 8.54 22.15 -24.70
CA GLN A 34 8.70 20.72 -24.97
C GLN A 34 10.13 20.49 -25.48
N GLU A 35 11.08 20.28 -24.57
CA GLU A 35 12.35 19.64 -24.92
C GLU A 35 12.01 18.25 -25.46
N SER A 36 12.33 18.03 -26.74
CA SER A 36 12.16 16.74 -27.41
C SER A 36 12.95 15.68 -26.64
N VAL A 37 12.24 14.77 -25.99
CA VAL A 37 12.85 13.61 -25.34
C VAL A 37 13.63 12.85 -26.42
N PRO A 38 14.95 12.66 -26.28
CA PRO A 38 15.75 11.99 -27.31
C PRO A 38 15.18 10.59 -27.56
N GLU A 39 15.01 10.19 -28.83
CA GLU A 39 14.42 8.90 -29.24
C GLU A 39 15.05 7.69 -28.53
N ASN A 40 16.34 7.78 -28.20
CA ASN A 40 17.07 6.73 -27.49
C ASN A 40 16.78 6.62 -25.98
N PHE A 41 16.02 7.55 -25.39
CA PHE A 41 15.68 7.52 -23.98
C PHE A 41 14.76 6.33 -23.65
N TYR A 42 13.77 6.06 -24.49
CA TYR A 42 12.80 4.98 -24.28
C TYR A 42 13.46 3.60 -24.40
N GLU A 43 14.35 3.39 -25.37
CA GLU A 43 15.12 2.15 -25.48
C GLU A 43 16.07 1.92 -24.29
N GLN A 44 16.75 2.96 -23.81
CA GLN A 44 17.62 2.83 -22.63
C GLN A 44 16.81 2.61 -21.34
N PHE A 45 15.57 3.09 -21.30
CA PHE A 45 14.67 2.88 -20.16
C PHE A 45 14.10 1.47 -20.11
N THR A 46 13.66 0.93 -21.25
CA THR A 46 13.15 -0.44 -21.35
C THR A 46 14.27 -1.45 -21.13
N LYS A 47 15.49 -1.19 -21.63
CA LYS A 47 16.68 -2.03 -21.39
C LYS A 47 17.09 -2.10 -19.90
N ARG A 48 16.73 -1.13 -19.05
CA ARG A 48 17.02 -1.15 -17.60
C ARG A 48 15.96 -1.85 -16.75
N GLN A 49 14.84 -2.25 -17.34
CA GLN A 49 13.77 -3.00 -16.68
C GLN A 49 13.78 -4.47 -17.13
N VAL A 50 14.97 -5.08 -17.24
CA VAL A 50 15.02 -6.56 -17.27
C VAL A 50 14.31 -7.01 -15.99
N LYS A 51 13.12 -7.60 -16.13
CA LYS A 51 12.34 -8.11 -15.00
C LYS A 51 13.21 -9.17 -14.33
N LYS A 52 13.90 -8.80 -13.25
CA LYS A 52 14.64 -9.75 -12.43
C LYS A 52 13.69 -10.84 -12.00
N SER A 53 14.13 -12.10 -12.06
CA SER A 53 13.33 -13.20 -11.54
C SER A 53 13.08 -13.01 -10.04
N ALA A 54 12.04 -13.65 -9.48
CA ALA A 54 11.76 -13.58 -8.04
C ALA A 54 12.97 -14.01 -7.19
N LYS A 55 13.73 -15.00 -7.67
CA LYS A 55 14.98 -15.45 -7.07
C LYS A 55 16.08 -14.41 -7.15
N GLU A 56 16.33 -13.83 -8.32
CA GLU A 56 17.34 -12.77 -8.48
C GLU A 56 17.03 -11.55 -7.61
N PHE A 57 15.74 -11.21 -7.48
CA PHE A 57 15.30 -10.16 -6.56
C PHE A 57 15.62 -10.51 -5.10
N ALA A 58 15.34 -11.75 -4.67
CA ALA A 58 15.65 -12.22 -3.32
C ALA A 58 17.16 -12.21 -3.02
N ILE A 59 17.99 -12.69 -3.95
CA ILE A 59 19.46 -12.68 -3.84
C ILE A 59 19.99 -11.24 -3.79
N SER A 60 19.58 -10.39 -4.73
CA SER A 60 20.01 -8.99 -4.79
C SER A 60 19.59 -8.21 -3.53
N ARG A 61 18.43 -8.54 -2.96
CA ARG A 61 18.02 -8.00 -1.65
C ARG A 61 18.93 -8.50 -0.54
N ALA A 62 19.23 -9.79 -0.46
CA ALA A 62 20.11 -10.36 0.55
C ALA A 62 21.53 -9.73 0.50
N GLU A 63 22.09 -9.56 -0.70
CA GLU A 63 23.37 -8.88 -0.93
C GLU A 63 23.33 -7.42 -0.43
N ARG A 64 22.26 -6.69 -0.77
CA ARG A 64 22.08 -5.29 -0.32
C ARG A 64 22.02 -5.15 1.20
N PHE A 65 21.57 -6.19 1.90
CA PHE A 65 21.53 -6.25 3.36
C PHE A 65 22.74 -6.98 3.97
N ASN A 66 23.82 -7.16 3.20
CA ASN A 66 25.07 -7.81 3.65
C ASN A 66 24.85 -9.20 4.27
N ALA A 67 23.97 -10.01 3.68
CA ALA A 67 23.82 -11.41 4.08
C ALA A 67 25.14 -12.18 3.91
N THR A 68 25.32 -13.26 4.68
CA THR A 68 26.51 -14.12 4.58
C THR A 68 26.60 -14.80 3.21
N THR A 69 27.81 -15.18 2.78
CA THR A 69 28.02 -15.91 1.53
C THR A 69 27.26 -17.24 1.52
N GLU A 70 27.32 -17.98 2.63
CA GLU A 70 26.55 -19.23 2.83
C GLU A 70 25.05 -19.01 2.61
N ARG A 71 24.53 -17.88 3.09
CA ARG A 71 23.12 -17.53 2.90
C ARG A 71 22.79 -17.26 1.43
N ILE A 72 23.66 -16.55 0.72
CA ILE A 72 23.49 -16.25 -0.70
C ILE A 72 23.56 -17.54 -1.53
N ASP A 73 24.52 -18.42 -1.23
CA ASP A 73 24.70 -19.70 -1.94
C ASP A 73 23.52 -20.65 -1.68
N PHE A 74 22.98 -20.65 -0.46
CA PHE A 74 21.72 -21.32 -0.16
C PHE A 74 20.55 -20.78 -0.99
N LEU A 75 20.40 -19.45 -1.12
CA LEU A 75 19.32 -18.89 -1.96
C LEU A 75 19.53 -19.23 -3.45
N LYS A 76 20.77 -19.34 -3.91
CA LYS A 76 21.10 -19.77 -5.28
C LYS A 76 20.76 -21.23 -5.54
N SER A 77 20.85 -22.11 -4.53
CA SER A 77 20.58 -23.54 -4.69
C SER A 77 19.08 -23.88 -4.78
N ILE A 78 18.21 -23.00 -4.29
CA ILE A 78 16.75 -23.18 -4.38
C ILE A 78 16.27 -23.00 -5.83
N PRO A 79 15.40 -23.87 -6.36
CA PRO A 79 14.81 -23.71 -7.69
C PRO A 79 14.04 -22.39 -7.86
N ASP A 80 14.12 -21.80 -9.05
CA ASP A 80 13.41 -20.56 -9.40
C ASP A 80 11.88 -20.70 -9.25
N GLU A 81 11.34 -21.89 -9.53
CA GLU A 81 9.92 -22.22 -9.37
C GLU A 81 9.43 -22.01 -7.93
N THR A 82 10.26 -22.32 -6.92
CA THR A 82 9.90 -22.11 -5.52
C THR A 82 9.72 -20.63 -5.22
N PHE A 83 10.62 -19.76 -5.70
CA PHE A 83 10.49 -18.32 -5.54
C PHE A 83 9.31 -17.76 -6.33
N GLN A 84 9.02 -18.31 -7.51
CA GLN A 84 7.86 -17.90 -8.29
C GLN A 84 6.56 -18.22 -7.54
N LYS A 85 6.40 -19.43 -6.99
CA LYS A 85 5.23 -19.80 -6.17
C LYS A 85 5.06 -18.90 -4.94
N MET A 86 6.16 -18.52 -4.28
CA MET A 86 6.11 -17.54 -3.18
C MET A 86 5.61 -16.19 -3.66
N ALA A 87 6.17 -15.68 -4.75
CA ALA A 87 5.80 -14.39 -5.32
C ALA A 87 4.32 -14.38 -5.75
N ASP A 88 3.83 -15.46 -6.33
CA ASP A 88 2.44 -15.62 -6.74
C ASP A 88 1.50 -15.63 -5.53
N ASN A 89 1.84 -16.35 -4.46
CA ASN A 89 1.07 -16.36 -3.21
C ASN A 89 1.06 -14.98 -2.52
N ASP A 90 2.21 -14.32 -2.44
CA ASP A 90 2.35 -12.95 -1.91
C ASP A 90 1.49 -11.96 -2.71
N MET A 91 1.51 -12.07 -4.04
CA MET A 91 0.73 -11.22 -4.94
C MET A 91 -0.76 -11.47 -4.80
N LYS A 92 -1.19 -12.74 -4.78
CA LYS A 92 -2.59 -13.14 -4.59
C LYS A 92 -3.14 -12.59 -3.27
N LEU A 93 -2.39 -12.76 -2.18
CA LEU A 93 -2.74 -12.22 -0.86
C LEU A 93 -2.88 -10.69 -0.90
N HIS A 94 -1.91 -10.00 -1.52
CA HIS A 94 -1.93 -8.54 -1.64
C HIS A 94 -3.13 -8.04 -2.44
N GLN A 95 -3.42 -8.65 -3.59
CA GLN A 95 -4.52 -8.25 -4.46
C GLN A 95 -5.89 -8.52 -3.83
N ALA A 96 -6.08 -9.69 -3.22
CA ALA A 96 -7.32 -10.00 -2.51
C ALA A 96 -7.56 -9.02 -1.36
N THR A 97 -6.51 -8.74 -0.57
CA THR A 97 -6.58 -7.74 0.51
C THR A 97 -6.97 -6.37 -0.07
N ARG A 98 -6.33 -5.93 -1.15
CA ARG A 98 -6.64 -4.66 -1.79
C ARG A 98 -8.07 -4.61 -2.33
N ALA A 99 -8.54 -5.67 -2.97
CA ALA A 99 -9.92 -5.78 -3.47
C ALA A 99 -10.94 -5.63 -2.34
N LEU A 100 -10.72 -6.34 -1.22
CA LEU A 100 -11.57 -6.24 -0.04
C LEU A 100 -11.59 -4.81 0.53
N TRP A 101 -10.43 -4.16 0.64
CA TRP A 101 -10.38 -2.76 1.08
C TRP A 101 -11.05 -1.78 0.11
N ASN A 102 -11.17 -2.14 -1.17
CA ASN A 102 -11.93 -1.42 -2.20
C ASN A 102 -13.40 -1.88 -2.30
N GLU A 103 -13.92 -2.56 -1.27
CA GLU A 103 -15.32 -3.01 -1.21
C GLU A 103 -15.70 -3.96 -2.37
N THR A 104 -14.73 -4.70 -2.88
CA THR A 104 -14.92 -5.72 -3.92
C THR A 104 -14.61 -7.10 -3.36
N VAL A 105 -15.55 -8.05 -3.49
CA VAL A 105 -15.32 -9.45 -3.13
C VAL A 105 -14.43 -10.08 -4.21
N PRO A 106 -13.19 -10.50 -3.91
CA PRO A 106 -12.31 -11.08 -4.91
C PRO A 106 -12.77 -12.49 -5.29
N ASP A 107 -12.69 -12.83 -6.58
CA ASP A 107 -12.69 -14.22 -7.02
C ASP A 107 -11.28 -14.79 -6.85
N MET A 108 -11.09 -15.55 -5.79
CA MET A 108 -9.79 -16.11 -5.43
C MET A 108 -9.24 -17.07 -6.50
N ALA A 109 -10.08 -17.67 -7.34
CA ALA A 109 -9.59 -18.55 -8.41
C ALA A 109 -9.00 -17.77 -9.59
N SER A 110 -9.45 -16.53 -9.80
CA SER A 110 -9.11 -15.72 -10.98
C SER A 110 -8.17 -14.55 -10.69
N LEU A 111 -7.60 -14.45 -9.49
CA LEU A 111 -6.70 -13.35 -9.14
C LEU A 111 -5.42 -13.39 -9.99
N PRO A 112 -5.07 -12.29 -10.70
CA PRO A 112 -3.89 -12.26 -11.55
C PRO A 112 -2.62 -12.39 -10.72
N THR A 113 -1.79 -13.40 -10.94
CA THR A 113 -0.50 -13.52 -10.24
C THR A 113 0.59 -12.66 -10.86
N GLU A 114 0.38 -12.19 -12.10
CA GLU A 114 1.33 -11.31 -12.77
C GLU A 114 1.40 -9.93 -12.09
N LEU A 115 2.62 -9.50 -11.77
CA LEU A 115 2.91 -8.14 -11.34
C LEU A 115 2.39 -7.16 -12.41
N PRO A 116 1.37 -6.32 -12.12
CA PRO A 116 0.98 -5.29 -13.06
C PRO A 116 2.19 -4.40 -13.33
N PRO A 117 2.44 -3.99 -14.59
CA PRO A 117 3.51 -3.06 -14.87
C PRO A 117 3.32 -1.81 -13.99
N PRO A 118 4.41 -1.22 -13.47
CA PRO A 118 4.30 0.02 -12.71
C PRO A 118 3.49 1.02 -13.57
N PRO A 119 2.52 1.74 -12.98
CA PRO A 119 1.68 2.66 -13.74
C PRO A 119 2.56 3.59 -14.55
N THR A 120 2.50 3.46 -15.88
CA THR A 120 3.22 4.27 -16.85
C THR A 120 2.73 5.70 -16.72
N GLY A 121 3.43 6.51 -15.92
CA GLY A 121 3.05 7.90 -15.68
C GLY A 121 2.86 8.29 -14.21
N ALA A 122 3.10 7.41 -13.23
CA ALA A 122 3.31 7.91 -11.87
C ALA A 122 4.47 8.91 -11.94
N PRO A 123 4.25 10.20 -11.60
CA PRO A 123 5.31 11.18 -11.63
C PRO A 123 6.40 10.61 -10.74
N ARG A 124 7.55 10.30 -11.34
CA ARG A 124 8.75 10.01 -10.55
C ARG A 124 8.80 11.17 -9.58
N PHE A 125 8.68 10.87 -8.29
CA PHE A 125 8.80 11.85 -7.23
C PHE A 125 10.19 12.44 -7.42
N ASN A 126 10.25 13.52 -8.19
CA ASN A 126 11.46 14.03 -8.79
C ASN A 126 12.12 14.80 -7.66
N GLY A 127 12.93 14.10 -6.87
CA GLY A 127 14.07 14.69 -6.19
C GLY A 127 13.85 15.82 -5.19
N THR A 128 12.64 16.16 -4.72
CA THR A 128 12.49 17.10 -3.60
C THR A 128 12.52 16.44 -2.22
N ARG A 129 13.01 15.19 -2.12
CA ARG A 129 13.70 14.73 -0.90
C ARG A 129 15.05 15.46 -0.77
N ARG A 130 14.95 16.77 -0.57
CA ARG A 130 16.00 17.67 -0.10
C ARG A 130 16.26 17.29 1.36
N GLY A 131 17.31 16.53 1.58
CA GLY A 131 17.70 16.04 2.91
C GLY A 131 18.70 14.89 2.92
N GLY A 132 19.31 14.56 1.77
CA GLY A 132 20.46 13.65 1.75
C GLY A 132 21.61 14.25 2.53
N ARG A 133 21.86 13.69 3.72
CA ARG A 133 23.11 13.86 4.48
C ARG A 133 24.29 13.74 3.52
N GLY A 134 25.02 14.84 3.35
CA GLY A 134 26.27 14.88 2.60
C GLY A 134 27.27 13.91 3.22
N ARG A 135 27.50 12.78 2.56
CA ARG A 135 28.66 11.93 2.80
C ARG A 135 29.79 12.46 1.91
N PHE A 136 30.61 13.33 2.50
CA PHE A 136 32.01 13.60 2.14
C PHE A 136 32.35 13.65 0.64
N GLY A 137 32.25 14.84 0.06
CA GLY A 137 33.21 15.31 -0.95
C GLY A 137 34.03 16.45 -0.32
N PRO A 138 35.38 16.41 -0.37
CA PRO A 138 36.19 17.52 0.13
C PRO A 138 36.16 18.67 -0.89
N GLY A 139 35.67 19.85 -0.49
CA GLY A 139 35.97 21.10 -1.21
C GLY A 139 34.83 21.81 -1.94
N GLY A 140 33.62 21.90 -1.37
CA GLY A 140 32.57 22.78 -1.90
C GLY A 140 32.37 24.04 -1.04
N PRO A 141 32.59 25.27 -1.54
CA PRO A 141 32.32 26.51 -0.82
C PRO A 141 30.82 26.72 -0.58
N GLY A 142 30.50 27.24 0.61
CA GLY A 142 29.15 27.32 1.18
C GLY A 142 28.13 28.05 0.29
N GLY A 143 27.02 27.36 0.02
CA GLY A 143 25.84 27.95 -0.60
C GLY A 143 24.93 28.65 0.44
N PRO A 144 24.34 29.81 0.10
CA PRO A 144 23.53 30.62 1.00
C PRO A 144 22.24 29.91 1.44
N GLY A 145 21.91 30.09 2.73
CA GLY A 145 20.80 29.45 3.43
C GLY A 145 19.45 29.70 2.77
N PHE A 146 18.73 28.62 2.49
CA PHE A 146 17.33 28.71 2.09
C PHE A 146 16.44 28.91 3.32
N PRO A 147 15.47 29.84 3.28
CA PRO A 147 14.51 30.03 4.35
C PRO A 147 13.67 28.77 4.54
N GLY A 148 13.50 28.39 5.82
CA GLY A 148 12.82 27.17 6.25
C GLY A 148 11.42 27.05 5.69
N GLY A 149 11.20 26.01 4.90
CA GLY A 149 9.85 25.60 4.51
C GLY A 149 9.05 25.12 5.72
N PRO A 150 7.71 25.20 5.67
CA PRO A 150 6.83 24.75 6.75
C PRO A 150 7.15 23.30 7.10
N GLY A 151 7.42 23.08 8.40
CA GLY A 151 7.81 21.78 8.93
C GLY A 151 6.79 20.72 8.55
N GLY A 152 7.20 19.80 7.66
CA GLY A 152 6.45 18.58 7.43
C GLY A 152 6.26 17.83 8.75
N PRO A 153 5.13 17.12 8.93
CA PRO A 153 4.81 16.42 10.17
C PRO A 153 6.00 15.59 10.63
N GLY A 154 6.48 15.88 11.84
CA GLY A 154 7.77 15.47 12.40
C GLY A 154 8.27 14.13 11.86
N GLY A 155 9.25 14.21 10.95
CA GLY A 155 10.00 13.03 10.56
C GLY A 155 10.62 12.41 11.81
N ALA A 156 10.34 11.13 12.05
CA ALA A 156 10.93 10.37 13.15
C ALA A 156 12.43 10.68 13.24
N LYS A 157 12.93 10.92 14.46
CA LYS A 157 14.35 11.21 14.71
C LYS A 157 15.19 10.15 13.99
N ASP A 158 16.17 10.62 13.22
CA ASP A 158 17.00 9.83 12.30
C ASP A 158 17.36 8.43 12.85
N GLY A 159 16.62 7.40 12.41
CA GLY A 159 16.93 6.00 12.67
C GLY A 159 15.95 5.23 13.57
N GLU A 160 15.01 5.90 14.25
CA GLU A 160 13.98 5.19 15.01
C GLU A 160 12.97 4.53 14.07
N ARG A 161 12.73 3.23 14.27
CA ARG A 161 11.67 2.51 13.53
C ARG A 161 10.33 3.12 13.93
N PRO A 162 9.46 3.50 12.98
CA PRO A 162 8.12 3.99 13.32
C PRO A 162 7.40 3.02 14.25
N SER A 163 6.69 3.54 15.25
CA SER A 163 5.87 2.72 16.14
C SER A 163 4.74 2.04 15.36
N ILE A 164 4.12 1.00 15.94
CA ILE A 164 2.98 0.34 15.27
C ILE A 164 1.83 1.34 15.11
N ARG A 165 1.65 2.22 16.10
CA ARG A 165 0.69 3.33 16.06
C ARG A 165 0.97 4.28 14.89
N ASP A 166 2.22 4.72 14.68
CA ASP A 166 2.56 5.64 13.58
C ASP A 166 2.27 5.02 12.21
N PHE A 167 2.53 3.72 12.07
CA PHE A 167 2.18 2.98 10.87
C PHE A 167 0.67 2.95 10.65
N PHE A 168 -0.11 2.72 11.70
CA PHE A 168 -1.57 2.69 11.62
C PHE A 168 -2.16 4.07 11.28
N VAL A 169 -1.64 5.15 11.89
CA VAL A 169 -2.04 6.52 11.58
C VAL A 169 -1.82 6.84 10.10
N ARG A 170 -0.64 6.51 9.55
CA ARG A 170 -0.35 6.71 8.12
C ARG A 170 -1.27 5.90 7.22
N MET A 171 -1.62 4.68 7.64
CA MET A 171 -2.56 3.83 6.91
C MET A 171 -3.96 4.42 6.91
N ALA A 172 -4.43 4.93 8.05
CA ALA A 172 -5.71 5.60 8.19
C ALA A 172 -5.79 6.86 7.32
N GLU A 173 -4.74 7.69 7.32
CA GLU A 173 -4.60 8.86 6.44
C GLU A 173 -4.71 8.47 4.96
N HIS A 174 -3.96 7.46 4.51
CA HIS A 174 -4.01 6.97 3.14
C HIS A 174 -5.39 6.40 2.75
N ARG A 175 -6.15 5.90 3.73
CA ARG A 175 -7.49 5.34 3.53
C ARG A 175 -8.61 6.38 3.66
N GLY A 176 -8.27 7.64 3.91
CA GLY A 176 -9.24 8.72 4.01
C GLY A 176 -10.01 8.75 5.33
N ALA A 177 -9.41 8.29 6.43
CA ALA A 177 -9.97 8.49 7.76
C ALA A 177 -10.09 10.00 8.08
N SER A 178 -11.09 10.37 8.88
CA SER A 178 -11.31 11.77 9.27
C SER A 178 -10.16 12.30 10.15
N ALA A 179 -9.96 13.62 10.15
CA ALA A 179 -8.95 14.26 11.00
C ALA A 179 -9.17 13.96 12.50
N GLU A 180 -10.43 13.94 12.95
CA GLU A 180 -10.80 13.60 14.33
C GLU A 180 -10.38 12.16 14.67
N THR A 181 -10.60 11.21 13.76
CA THR A 181 -10.17 9.83 13.97
C THR A 181 -8.65 9.72 13.99
N ILE A 182 -7.95 10.45 13.13
CA ILE A 182 -6.49 10.48 13.12
C ILE A 182 -5.93 11.02 14.46
N GLU A 183 -6.52 12.06 15.02
CA GLU A 183 -6.15 12.59 16.34
C GLU A 183 -6.41 11.57 17.45
N LYS A 184 -7.57 10.89 17.42
CA LYS A 184 -7.89 9.80 18.33
C LYS A 184 -6.89 8.64 18.24
N LEU A 185 -6.47 8.28 17.03
CA LEU A 185 -5.48 7.21 16.83
C LEU A 185 -4.10 7.57 17.36
N LYS A 186 -3.71 8.85 17.30
CA LYS A 186 -2.44 9.33 17.88
C LYS A 186 -2.43 9.26 19.40
N SER A 187 -3.59 9.43 20.05
CA SER A 187 -3.74 9.33 21.51
C SER A 187 -4.09 7.92 22.02
N THR A 188 -4.42 6.99 21.12
CA THR A 188 -4.71 5.59 21.49
C THR A 188 -3.44 4.87 21.94
N ASP A 189 -3.58 4.01 22.96
CA ASP A 189 -2.48 3.23 23.50
C ASP A 189 -1.94 2.20 22.48
N GLU A 190 -0.63 1.94 22.52
CA GLU A 190 0.00 1.04 21.54
C GLU A 190 -0.48 -0.42 21.68
N SER A 191 -0.92 -0.83 22.87
CA SER A 191 -1.43 -2.19 23.13
C SER A 191 -2.68 -2.55 22.32
N GLU A 192 -3.47 -1.56 21.91
CA GLU A 192 -4.64 -1.78 21.04
C GLU A 192 -4.24 -2.27 19.63
N PHE A 193 -3.04 -1.89 19.19
CA PHE A 193 -2.53 -2.23 17.86
C PHE A 193 -1.67 -3.49 17.83
N THR A 194 -1.04 -3.88 18.94
CA THR A 194 -0.16 -5.05 18.98
C THR A 194 -0.93 -6.34 18.70
N GLY A 195 -2.12 -6.49 19.27
CA GLY A 195 -2.98 -7.66 19.08
C GLY A 195 -3.58 -7.81 17.68
N LEU A 196 -3.59 -6.74 16.85
CA LEU A 196 -4.17 -6.80 15.50
C LEU A 196 -3.47 -7.80 14.57
N ARG A 197 -2.21 -8.12 14.84
CA ARG A 197 -1.42 -9.02 13.98
C ARG A 197 -1.82 -10.48 14.15
N ASP A 198 -2.30 -10.84 15.34
CA ASP A 198 -2.58 -12.22 15.73
C ASP A 198 -4.06 -12.60 15.50
N LEU A 199 -4.91 -11.62 15.20
CA LEU A 199 -6.28 -11.86 14.77
C LEU A 199 -6.33 -12.57 13.42
N ASN A 200 -7.40 -13.34 13.21
CA ASN A 200 -7.76 -13.85 11.88
C ASN A 200 -8.03 -12.68 10.92
N THR A 201 -8.03 -12.95 9.61
CA THR A 201 -8.09 -11.87 8.61
C THR A 201 -9.38 -11.05 8.70
N LYS A 202 -10.52 -11.69 8.99
CA LYS A 202 -11.81 -11.01 9.14
C LYS A 202 -11.84 -10.05 10.33
N ASP A 203 -11.54 -10.56 11.52
CA ASP A 203 -11.56 -9.80 12.77
C ASP A 203 -10.54 -8.67 12.73
N LYS A 204 -9.40 -8.93 12.08
CA LYS A 204 -8.43 -7.88 11.80
C LYS A 204 -9.05 -6.77 10.95
N PHE A 205 -9.64 -7.06 9.80
CA PHE A 205 -10.23 -6.02 8.95
C PHE A 205 -11.36 -5.25 9.62
N VAL A 206 -12.22 -5.96 10.35
CA VAL A 206 -13.30 -5.33 11.13
C VAL A 206 -12.72 -4.42 12.21
N LYS A 207 -11.77 -4.89 13.03
CA LYS A 207 -11.15 -4.07 14.09
C LYS A 207 -10.37 -2.89 13.51
N GLU A 208 -9.63 -3.07 12.42
CA GLU A 208 -8.93 -1.98 11.72
C GLU A 208 -9.92 -0.92 11.21
N ALA A 209 -11.01 -1.32 10.54
CA ALA A 209 -12.02 -0.38 10.03
C ALA A 209 -12.75 0.36 11.16
N THR A 210 -13.08 -0.32 12.26
CA THR A 210 -13.68 0.30 13.46
C THR A 210 -12.75 1.34 14.08
N LEU A 211 -11.45 1.02 14.22
CA LEU A 211 -10.46 1.97 14.72
C LEU A 211 -10.31 3.20 13.81
N MET A 212 -10.49 3.01 12.50
CA MET A 212 -10.45 4.09 11.50
C MET A 212 -11.80 4.82 11.32
N GLY A 213 -12.86 4.46 12.06
CA GLY A 213 -14.18 5.08 11.92
C GLY A 213 -14.83 4.85 10.55
N LEU A 214 -14.53 3.73 9.90
CA LEU A 214 -15.01 3.38 8.55
C LEU A 214 -16.19 2.39 8.65
N ASP A 215 -17.33 2.85 9.17
CA ASP A 215 -18.50 2.00 9.45
C ASP A 215 -19.07 1.30 8.20
N SER A 216 -18.99 1.96 7.03
CA SER A 216 -19.37 1.36 5.75
C SER A 216 -18.52 0.12 5.43
N LYS A 217 -17.20 0.18 5.71
CA LYS A 217 -16.29 -0.94 5.51
C LYS A 217 -16.50 -2.04 6.53
N VAL A 218 -16.83 -1.71 7.77
CA VAL A 218 -17.21 -2.72 8.78
C VAL A 218 -18.43 -3.50 8.29
N THR A 219 -19.45 -2.81 7.77
CA THR A 219 -20.65 -3.44 7.21
C THR A 219 -20.30 -4.34 6.02
N PHE A 220 -19.46 -3.83 5.10
CA PHE A 220 -18.98 -4.61 3.96
C PHE A 220 -18.19 -5.87 4.39
N PHE A 221 -17.21 -5.76 5.29
CA PHE A 221 -16.42 -6.91 5.72
C PHE A 221 -17.26 -8.01 6.38
N ASN A 222 -18.35 -7.64 7.06
CA ASN A 222 -19.29 -8.61 7.62
C ASN A 222 -20.17 -9.29 6.56
N SER A 223 -20.36 -8.71 5.37
CA SER A 223 -21.13 -9.32 4.28
C SER A 223 -20.31 -10.25 3.38
N VAL A 224 -18.99 -10.16 3.41
CA VAL A 224 -18.09 -11.02 2.63
C VAL A 224 -18.21 -12.49 3.10
N PRO A 225 -18.32 -13.47 2.18
CA PRO A 225 -18.39 -14.89 2.54
C PRO A 225 -17.18 -15.36 3.36
N GLN A 226 -17.43 -16.14 4.41
CA GLN A 226 -16.37 -16.63 5.32
C GLN A 226 -15.28 -17.43 4.58
N ALA A 227 -15.65 -18.19 3.54
CA ALA A 227 -14.71 -18.97 2.74
C ALA A 227 -13.57 -18.12 2.13
N ILE A 228 -13.83 -16.84 1.80
CA ILE A 228 -12.80 -15.93 1.28
C ILE A 228 -11.76 -15.63 2.36
N TYR A 229 -12.19 -15.42 3.61
CA TYR A 229 -11.28 -15.16 4.73
C TYR A 229 -10.46 -16.40 5.09
N ASP A 230 -11.08 -17.58 5.07
CA ASP A 230 -10.39 -18.84 5.36
C ASP A 230 -9.31 -19.15 4.31
N GLU A 231 -9.57 -18.86 3.03
CA GLU A 231 -8.56 -18.98 1.98
C GLU A 231 -7.41 -17.98 2.18
N LEU A 232 -7.71 -16.73 2.56
CA LEU A 232 -6.70 -15.72 2.85
C LEU A 232 -5.81 -16.09 4.04
N ASP A 233 -6.40 -16.62 5.12
CA ASP A 233 -5.66 -17.07 6.29
C ASP A 233 -4.78 -18.29 5.96
N THR A 234 -5.26 -19.18 5.09
CA THR A 234 -4.47 -20.31 4.56
C THR A 234 -3.28 -19.80 3.74
N LEU A 235 -3.50 -18.88 2.79
CA LEU A 235 -2.43 -18.27 1.98
C LEU A 235 -1.40 -17.53 2.84
N LYS A 236 -1.87 -16.74 3.81
CA LYS A 236 -1.03 -16.01 4.77
C LYS A 236 -0.16 -16.96 5.58
N THR A 237 -0.72 -18.07 6.06
CA THR A 237 0.01 -19.07 6.85
C THR A 237 1.07 -19.79 6.01
N LYS A 238 0.72 -20.24 4.79
CA LYS A 238 1.67 -20.87 3.86
C LYS A 238 2.83 -19.93 3.52
N THR A 239 2.50 -18.69 3.18
CA THR A 239 3.48 -17.65 2.83
C THR A 239 4.41 -17.35 4.00
N ARG A 240 3.85 -17.17 5.21
CA ARG A 240 4.64 -16.95 6.43
C ARG A 240 5.57 -18.12 6.72
N SER A 241 5.06 -19.35 6.67
CA SER A 241 5.87 -20.56 6.87
C SER A 241 7.02 -20.62 5.87
N ALA A 242 6.76 -20.36 4.59
CA ALA A 242 7.79 -20.37 3.56
C ALA A 242 8.88 -19.31 3.77
N HIS A 243 8.51 -18.09 4.19
CA HIS A 243 9.48 -17.05 4.55
C HIS A 243 10.28 -17.40 5.81
N GLU A 244 9.66 -18.08 6.79
CA GLU A 244 10.34 -18.59 7.98
C GLU A 244 11.30 -19.73 7.65
N ASP A 245 10.89 -20.68 6.81
CA ASP A 245 11.75 -21.76 6.30
C ASP A 245 12.94 -21.21 5.56
N LEU A 246 12.70 -20.25 4.64
CA LEU A 246 13.79 -19.53 4.01
C LEU A 246 14.69 -18.95 5.08
N ARG A 247 14.20 -18.16 6.04
CA ARG A 247 15.04 -17.53 7.07
C ARG A 247 15.89 -18.53 7.85
N ASN A 248 15.37 -19.73 8.08
CA ASN A 248 16.02 -20.81 8.81
C ASN A 248 16.94 -21.69 7.94
N GLY A 249 17.14 -21.35 6.67
CA GLY A 249 17.99 -22.13 5.76
C GLY A 249 17.35 -23.43 5.29
N LYS A 250 16.01 -23.51 5.28
CA LYS A 250 15.23 -24.65 4.78
C LYS A 250 14.57 -24.30 3.46
N VAL A 251 14.48 -25.29 2.58
CA VAL A 251 13.75 -25.13 1.31
C VAL A 251 12.25 -25.14 1.61
N PRO A 252 11.51 -24.09 1.26
CA PRO A 252 10.07 -24.02 1.52
C PRO A 252 9.29 -25.09 0.78
N THR A 253 8.23 -25.59 1.42
CA THR A 253 7.20 -26.43 0.79
C THR A 253 5.94 -25.58 0.58
N LEU A 254 5.53 -25.39 -0.68
CA LEU A 254 4.46 -24.48 -1.09
C LEU A 254 3.40 -25.18 -1.93
#